data_AF-X0TTX3-F1
#
_entry.id   AF-X0TTX3-F1
#
_cell.length_a   1.000
_cell.length_b   1.000
_cell.length_c   1.000
_cell.angle_alpha   90.00
_cell.angle_beta   90.00
_cell.angle_gamma   90.00
#
_symmetry.space_group_name_H-M   'P 1'
#
loop_
_entity.id
_entity.type
_entity.pdbx_description
1 polymer ?
#
loop_
_entity_poly.entity_id
_entity_poly.type
_entity_poly.pdbx_seq_one_letter_code
_entity_poly.pdbx_strand_id
1 'polypeptide(L)'
;ELSNDLNLNQNQLKNVAIENLVTAPVTPVIGQVYYNTTADRAYIWDGTSWVDITASAGSIPDFEGVYASDGDSTLTTANGDFTVNTGTGDFIVDSNDWQVDATGNVTANNINSNGNTFTLDADNAGAGADINIVAEQGSDSDGTLRYNSTTNRWEVSNDGGTFIEIATGTGDLDDAYDNDVDKILNVDNASGLELESTVTGNVIIDLQNTGDFVVQDAGVTFGTFTDTGEFQVDNLQMDANVISSTNLNGNISLSPDGNGVVNLNANTNIAGNTVILDSDNSGGDIALQFGTALGETITWDSVNSEFDLSDDLDIGQNQLKNVAIDNLAVAPVTPVIGQIYYNTVSSKTFIWNGTAWEDVIAEPHAASHTDGTDDIQLATNLQKGLMSATHVETLEDLEAQSDEINLNTVSTKLTLSENVVSSVAYLTYENPDDTFFVANIENTEYSINNNTSPGVALTGGTDASPVLNYVYVRESGATAF
;
A
#
# COMPACT_ATOMS: atom_id res chain seq x y z
N GLU A 1 115.11 77.99 -76.77
CA GLU A 1 114.10 78.60 -75.88
C GLU A 1 113.50 79.80 -76.59
N LEU A 2 112.19 79.98 -76.52
CA LEU A 2 111.59 81.25 -76.89
C LEU A 2 111.93 82.25 -75.77
N SER A 3 112.44 83.42 -76.11
CA SER A 3 112.82 84.42 -75.11
C SER A 3 111.64 85.17 -74.49
N ASN A 4 110.40 84.94 -74.97
CA ASN A 4 109.13 85.55 -74.53
C ASN A 4 107.94 84.63 -74.89
N ASP A 5 106.73 84.97 -74.40
CA ASP A 5 105.47 84.25 -74.66
C ASP A 5 105.12 84.10 -76.14
N LEU A 6 104.51 82.96 -76.50
CA LEU A 6 103.96 82.70 -77.82
C LEU A 6 102.48 83.14 -77.89
N ASN A 7 102.19 84.21 -78.64
CA ASN A 7 100.82 84.59 -78.97
C ASN A 7 100.33 83.87 -80.24
N LEU A 8 99.27 83.06 -80.11
CA LEU A 8 98.69 82.27 -81.21
C LEU A 8 97.61 83.01 -82.02
N ASN A 9 97.23 84.24 -81.63
CA ASN A 9 96.15 85.02 -82.27
C ASN A 9 94.85 84.20 -82.45
N GLN A 10 94.38 83.54 -81.38
CA GLN A 10 93.18 82.68 -81.36
C GLN A 10 93.25 81.42 -82.23
N ASN A 11 94.41 81.11 -82.84
CA ASN A 11 94.59 79.85 -83.55
C ASN A 11 94.80 78.69 -82.57
N GLN A 12 94.34 77.50 -82.96
CA GLN A 12 94.51 76.28 -82.18
C GLN A 12 95.92 75.69 -82.36
N LEU A 13 96.52 75.17 -81.28
CA LEU A 13 97.57 74.15 -81.43
C LEU A 13 96.89 72.81 -81.72
N LYS A 14 97.21 72.22 -82.88
CA LYS A 14 96.71 70.89 -83.27
C LYS A 14 97.80 69.85 -83.07
N ASN A 15 97.41 68.65 -82.64
CA ASN A 15 98.31 67.53 -82.38
C ASN A 15 99.46 67.87 -81.43
N VAL A 16 99.22 68.77 -80.48
CA VAL A 16 100.20 69.12 -79.45
C VAL A 16 100.31 67.97 -78.45
N ALA A 17 101.54 67.52 -78.20
CA ALA A 17 101.86 66.76 -77.00
C ALA A 17 102.24 67.78 -75.91
N ILE A 18 101.54 67.74 -74.79
CA ILE A 18 101.93 68.48 -73.58
C ILE A 18 103.12 67.79 -72.91
N GLU A 19 103.74 68.46 -71.94
CA GLU A 19 104.92 67.92 -71.26
C GLU A 19 104.59 66.66 -70.46
N ASN A 20 105.27 65.56 -70.77
CA ASN A 20 105.09 64.27 -70.09
C ASN A 20 106.12 64.13 -68.97
N LEU A 21 105.67 64.06 -67.72
CA LEU A 21 106.54 63.94 -66.56
C LEU A 21 106.03 62.83 -65.64
N VAL A 22 106.93 62.16 -64.92
CA VAL A 22 106.58 61.18 -63.88
C VAL A 22 106.25 61.85 -62.55
N THR A 23 106.77 63.05 -62.31
CA THR A 23 106.54 63.86 -61.10
C THR A 23 106.22 65.29 -61.47
N ALA A 24 105.41 65.96 -60.67
CA ALA A 24 105.00 67.32 -60.95
C ALA A 24 106.17 68.32 -60.93
N PRO A 25 106.16 69.36 -61.78
CA PRO A 25 107.13 70.46 -61.71
C PRO A 25 107.19 71.10 -60.32
N VAL A 26 108.39 71.35 -59.82
CA VAL A 26 108.65 71.87 -58.46
C VAL A 26 108.55 73.40 -58.34
N THR A 27 108.58 74.12 -59.46
CA THR A 27 108.38 75.58 -59.53
C THR A 27 107.37 75.92 -60.63
N PRO A 28 106.11 75.52 -60.47
CA PRO A 28 105.12 75.69 -61.52
C PRO A 28 104.67 77.14 -61.66
N VAL A 29 104.24 77.51 -62.87
CA VAL A 29 103.53 78.77 -63.13
C VAL A 29 102.02 78.51 -63.22
N ILE A 30 101.20 79.48 -62.81
CA ILE A 30 99.73 79.37 -62.90
C ILE A 30 99.32 79.02 -64.34
N GLY A 31 98.45 78.03 -64.47
CA GLY A 31 97.98 77.53 -65.76
C GLY A 31 98.96 76.61 -66.48
N GLN A 32 100.13 76.28 -65.90
CA GLN A 32 101.00 75.25 -66.44
C GLN A 32 100.26 73.91 -66.46
N VAL A 33 100.42 73.17 -67.56
CA VAL A 33 99.80 71.86 -67.76
C VAL A 33 100.89 70.83 -68.03
N TYR A 34 100.81 69.69 -67.36
CA TYR A 34 101.64 68.52 -67.66
C TYR A 34 100.79 67.26 -67.62
N TYR A 35 101.25 66.22 -68.32
CA TYR A 35 100.69 64.89 -68.23
C TYR A 35 101.54 64.03 -67.31
N ASN A 36 100.94 63.52 -66.23
CA ASN A 36 101.62 62.61 -65.34
C ASN A 36 101.59 61.19 -65.91
N THR A 37 102.73 60.70 -66.39
CA THR A 37 102.82 59.38 -67.03
C THR A 37 102.80 58.20 -66.06
N THR A 38 102.82 58.44 -64.75
CA THR A 38 102.62 57.39 -63.74
C THR A 38 101.14 57.28 -63.34
N ALA A 39 100.44 58.41 -63.27
CA ALA A 39 99.03 58.47 -62.89
C ALA A 39 98.07 58.30 -64.08
N ASP A 40 98.57 58.46 -65.31
CA ASP A 40 97.80 58.54 -66.56
C ASP A 40 96.78 59.69 -66.58
N ARG A 41 97.14 60.82 -65.93
CA ARG A 41 96.25 61.99 -65.75
C ARG A 41 96.91 63.28 -66.18
N ALA A 42 96.12 64.20 -66.73
CA ALA A 42 96.56 65.56 -66.98
C ALA A 42 96.25 66.43 -65.76
N TYR A 43 97.21 67.28 -65.40
CA TYR A 43 97.07 68.21 -64.29
C TYR A 43 97.32 69.65 -64.76
N ILE A 44 96.59 70.60 -64.16
CA ILE A 44 96.83 72.04 -64.30
C ILE A 44 97.23 72.63 -62.94
N TRP A 45 98.20 73.54 -62.93
CA TRP A 45 98.54 74.28 -61.71
C TRP A 45 97.60 75.46 -61.53
N ASP A 46 96.84 75.48 -60.44
CA ASP A 46 95.88 76.57 -60.15
C ASP A 46 96.52 77.79 -59.45
N GLY A 47 97.79 77.70 -59.08
CA GLY A 47 98.52 78.69 -58.28
C GLY A 47 98.90 78.23 -56.89
N THR A 48 98.28 77.15 -56.41
CA THR A 48 98.50 76.59 -55.07
C THR A 48 98.68 75.07 -55.09
N SER A 49 98.02 74.36 -56.00
CA SER A 49 98.08 72.91 -56.11
C SER A 49 97.92 72.44 -57.56
N TRP A 50 98.33 71.20 -57.82
CA TRP A 50 98.10 70.53 -59.10
C TRP A 50 96.70 69.90 -59.08
N VAL A 51 95.79 70.42 -59.90
CA VAL A 51 94.41 69.95 -60.04
C VAL A 51 94.32 68.96 -61.19
N ASP A 52 93.74 67.80 -60.92
CA ASP A 52 93.44 66.79 -61.94
C ASP A 52 92.31 67.28 -62.85
N ILE A 53 92.63 67.47 -64.14
CA ILE A 53 91.67 67.92 -65.16
C ILE A 53 91.16 66.78 -66.04
N THR A 54 91.58 65.55 -65.75
CA THR A 54 91.03 64.33 -66.35
C THR A 54 89.90 63.71 -65.53
N ALA A 55 89.70 64.16 -64.28
CA ALA A 55 88.51 63.82 -63.52
C ALA A 55 87.26 64.43 -64.21
N SER A 56 86.42 63.57 -64.79
CA SER A 56 85.13 63.99 -65.36
C SER A 56 84.31 64.68 -64.26
N ALA A 57 83.73 65.85 -64.56
CA ALA A 57 82.95 66.68 -63.64
C ALA A 57 81.57 66.04 -63.29
N GLY A 58 81.58 64.82 -62.75
CA GLY A 58 80.41 63.96 -62.62
C GLY A 58 80.29 63.22 -61.28
N SER A 59 80.86 63.74 -60.20
CA SER A 59 80.64 63.20 -58.85
C SER A 59 80.27 64.32 -57.88
N ILE A 60 79.09 64.89 -58.09
CA ILE A 60 78.25 65.31 -56.96
C ILE A 60 77.67 64.00 -56.42
N PRO A 61 77.88 63.61 -55.15
CA PRO A 61 77.31 62.37 -54.64
C PRO A 61 75.78 62.45 -54.76
N ASP A 62 75.16 61.40 -55.30
CA ASP A 62 73.73 61.16 -55.11
C ASP A 62 73.47 60.76 -53.64
N PHE A 63 72.19 60.58 -53.30
CA PHE A 63 71.77 60.31 -51.92
C PHE A 63 72.47 59.07 -51.34
N GLU A 64 72.70 58.07 -52.19
CA GLU A 64 73.38 56.82 -51.91
C GLU A 64 74.84 57.04 -51.50
N GLY A 65 75.53 58.00 -52.13
CA GLY A 65 76.91 58.36 -51.80
C GLY A 65 77.06 59.06 -50.45
N VAL A 66 76.09 59.89 -50.05
CA VAL A 66 76.10 60.57 -48.74
C VAL A 66 75.76 59.56 -47.64
N TYR A 67 74.70 58.77 -47.81
CA TYR A 67 74.21 57.81 -46.82
C TYR A 67 75.24 56.72 -46.48
N ALA A 68 75.96 56.20 -47.46
CA ALA A 68 76.95 55.13 -47.23
C ALA A 68 78.23 55.58 -46.50
N SER A 69 78.49 56.90 -46.44
CA SER A 69 79.71 57.46 -45.82
C SER A 69 79.46 58.08 -44.44
N ASP A 70 78.20 58.22 -44.04
CA ASP A 70 77.82 58.73 -42.73
C ASP A 70 77.81 57.59 -41.70
N GLY A 71 78.67 57.70 -40.70
CA GLY A 71 78.84 56.69 -39.66
C GLY A 71 77.61 56.50 -38.77
N ASP A 72 76.68 57.45 -38.77
CA ASP A 72 75.44 57.39 -37.99
C ASP A 72 74.23 56.89 -38.83
N SER A 73 74.31 56.94 -40.17
CA SER A 73 73.21 56.54 -41.07
C SER A 73 71.87 57.26 -40.77
N THR A 74 71.94 58.47 -40.20
CA THR A 74 70.81 59.33 -39.81
C THR A 74 70.72 60.54 -40.74
N LEU A 75 69.51 60.84 -41.24
CA LEU A 75 69.26 62.11 -41.94
C LEU A 75 68.64 63.10 -40.95
N THR A 76 69.46 63.97 -40.35
CA THR A 76 68.97 65.02 -39.45
C THR A 76 68.31 66.16 -40.24
N THR A 77 67.01 66.37 -39.98
CA THR A 77 66.28 67.56 -40.45
C THR A 77 65.98 68.49 -39.27
N ALA A 78 65.57 69.73 -39.55
CA ALA A 78 65.16 70.68 -38.50
C ALA A 78 63.99 70.18 -37.63
N ASN A 79 63.28 69.13 -38.06
CA ASN A 79 62.12 68.57 -37.37
C ASN A 79 62.37 67.14 -36.83
N GLY A 80 63.61 66.67 -36.81
CA GLY A 80 63.99 65.35 -36.30
C GLY A 80 64.81 64.52 -37.28
N ASP A 81 65.28 63.38 -36.79
CA ASP A 81 66.11 62.43 -37.55
C ASP A 81 65.22 61.41 -38.28
N PHE A 82 65.54 61.14 -39.55
CA PHE A 82 65.01 60.00 -40.28
C PHE A 82 66.11 58.93 -40.39
N THR A 83 65.91 57.82 -39.68
CA THR A 83 66.87 56.71 -39.63
C THR A 83 66.26 55.50 -40.34
N VAL A 84 66.96 54.94 -41.33
CA VAL A 84 66.55 53.69 -41.99
C VAL A 84 67.45 52.56 -41.53
N ASN A 85 67.07 51.84 -40.48
CA ASN A 85 67.84 50.69 -40.04
C ASN A 85 67.54 49.47 -40.94
N THR A 86 68.49 49.10 -41.80
CA THR A 86 68.35 47.92 -42.69
C THR A 86 68.81 46.60 -42.03
N GLY A 87 69.23 46.64 -40.76
CA GLY A 87 69.69 45.47 -40.02
C GLY A 87 68.55 44.72 -39.33
N THR A 88 68.11 43.62 -39.96
CA THR A 88 67.24 42.54 -39.45
C THR A 88 65.73 42.58 -39.71
N GLY A 89 65.25 43.49 -40.56
CA GLY A 89 64.00 43.26 -41.30
C GLY A 89 62.73 43.84 -40.67
N ASP A 90 62.83 45.00 -40.02
CA ASP A 90 61.64 45.80 -39.71
C ASP A 90 61.85 47.27 -40.05
N PHE A 91 60.81 47.94 -40.53
CA PHE A 91 60.78 49.39 -40.76
C PHE A 91 60.52 50.07 -39.42
N ILE A 92 61.59 50.41 -38.69
CA ILE A 92 61.53 51.16 -37.44
C ILE A 92 61.42 52.64 -37.79
N VAL A 93 60.29 53.27 -37.43
CA VAL A 93 60.06 54.71 -37.61
C VAL A 93 60.23 55.39 -36.26
N ASP A 94 61.41 55.96 -35.99
CA ASP A 94 61.68 56.82 -34.83
C ASP A 94 61.15 58.26 -35.05
N SER A 95 59.98 58.41 -35.68
CA SER A 95 59.37 59.71 -35.92
C SER A 95 57.94 59.78 -35.38
N ASN A 96 57.59 60.96 -34.89
CA ASN A 96 56.27 61.28 -34.33
C ASN A 96 55.10 61.12 -35.34
N ASP A 97 55.38 60.74 -36.59
CA ASP A 97 54.43 60.78 -37.70
C ASP A 97 53.73 59.44 -37.97
N TRP A 98 54.06 58.39 -37.20
CA TRP A 98 53.27 57.14 -37.21
C TRP A 98 52.65 56.79 -35.86
N GLN A 99 52.45 57.79 -34.99
CA GLN A 99 51.73 57.66 -33.71
C GLN A 99 52.32 56.62 -32.73
N VAL A 100 53.51 56.09 -33.01
CA VAL A 100 54.30 55.30 -32.04
C VAL A 100 55.20 56.28 -31.29
N ASP A 101 55.05 56.37 -29.98
CA ASP A 101 55.95 57.21 -29.16
C ASP A 101 57.29 56.49 -28.86
N ALA A 102 58.24 57.22 -28.27
CA ALA A 102 59.56 56.67 -27.90
C ALA A 102 59.50 55.54 -26.86
N THR A 103 58.34 55.29 -26.26
CA THR A 103 58.08 54.16 -25.35
C THR A 103 57.37 52.99 -26.03
N GLY A 104 57.12 53.07 -27.34
CA GLY A 104 56.48 52.03 -28.14
C GLY A 104 54.95 52.07 -28.11
N ASN A 105 54.32 53.08 -27.50
CA ASN A 105 52.86 53.17 -27.44
C ASN A 105 52.32 53.64 -28.79
N VAL A 106 51.32 52.93 -29.30
CA VAL A 106 50.58 53.34 -30.51
C VAL A 106 49.37 54.18 -30.10
N THR A 107 49.42 55.50 -30.33
CA THR A 107 48.31 56.42 -30.08
C THR A 107 47.55 56.70 -31.37
N ALA A 108 46.60 55.85 -31.76
CA ALA A 108 45.84 56.01 -33.01
C ALA A 108 44.33 56.14 -32.78
N ASN A 109 43.64 56.96 -33.58
CA ASN A 109 42.16 57.05 -33.53
C ASN A 109 41.48 55.70 -33.78
N ASN A 110 42.00 54.90 -34.73
CA ASN A 110 41.54 53.55 -35.02
C ASN A 110 42.77 52.66 -35.29
N ILE A 111 42.82 51.48 -34.67
CA ILE A 111 43.77 50.41 -35.00
C ILE A 111 42.98 49.35 -35.78
N ASN A 112 43.31 49.14 -37.05
CA ASN A 112 42.67 48.13 -37.90
C ASN A 112 43.61 46.95 -38.12
N SER A 113 43.24 45.76 -37.63
CA SER A 113 43.93 44.51 -37.97
C SER A 113 43.14 43.78 -39.07
N ASN A 114 43.76 43.58 -40.23
CA ASN A 114 43.17 42.81 -41.34
C ASN A 114 43.48 41.30 -41.22
N GLY A 115 44.19 40.89 -40.18
CA GLY A 115 44.42 39.49 -39.85
C GLY A 115 43.33 38.93 -38.94
N ASN A 116 43.29 37.59 -38.80
CA ASN A 116 42.34 36.93 -37.89
C ASN A 116 42.73 37.03 -36.42
N THR A 117 43.92 37.56 -36.11
CA THR A 117 44.50 37.57 -34.76
C THR A 117 45.04 38.96 -34.43
N PHE A 118 44.70 39.44 -33.25
CA PHE A 118 45.35 40.56 -32.57
C PHE A 118 45.99 39.99 -31.31
N THR A 119 47.31 40.10 -31.18
CA THR A 119 48.07 39.50 -30.07
C THR A 119 48.49 40.59 -29.10
N LEU A 120 48.16 40.41 -27.82
CA LEU A 120 48.58 41.26 -26.70
C LEU A 120 49.57 40.47 -25.83
N ASP A 121 50.57 41.15 -25.25
CA ASP A 121 51.63 40.53 -24.41
C ASP A 121 52.37 39.36 -25.08
N ALA A 122 52.80 39.56 -26.35
CA ALA A 122 53.43 38.50 -27.14
C ALA A 122 54.80 38.04 -26.62
N ASP A 123 55.48 38.90 -25.86
CA ASP A 123 56.76 38.61 -25.21
C ASP A 123 56.60 37.91 -23.86
N ASN A 124 55.37 37.85 -23.31
CA ASN A 124 55.04 37.25 -22.02
C ASN A 124 55.90 37.84 -20.88
N ALA A 125 56.29 39.12 -21.02
CA ALA A 125 57.16 39.82 -20.10
C ALA A 125 56.36 40.29 -18.88
N GLY A 126 56.10 39.38 -17.95
CA GLY A 126 55.27 39.64 -16.78
C GLY A 126 54.24 38.55 -16.51
N ALA A 127 54.59 37.28 -16.76
CA ALA A 127 53.71 36.13 -16.55
C ALA A 127 52.92 36.22 -15.22
N GLY A 128 51.59 36.35 -15.33
CA GLY A 128 50.68 36.57 -14.21
C GLY A 128 50.23 38.02 -14.02
N ALA A 129 50.55 38.93 -14.95
CA ALA A 129 49.93 40.24 -15.05
C ALA A 129 48.63 40.14 -15.86
N ASP A 130 47.66 40.98 -15.51
CA ASP A 130 46.40 41.07 -16.25
C ASP A 130 46.58 41.88 -17.53
N ILE A 131 45.90 41.46 -18.60
CA ILE A 131 45.84 42.19 -19.87
C ILE A 131 44.50 42.91 -19.94
N ASN A 132 44.54 44.24 -20.00
CA ASN A 132 43.35 45.09 -20.04
C ASN A 132 43.18 45.73 -21.43
N ILE A 133 41.95 45.71 -21.93
CA ILE A 133 41.46 46.57 -23.01
C ILE A 133 40.53 47.58 -22.35
N VAL A 134 40.96 48.83 -22.29
CA VAL A 134 40.25 49.90 -21.57
C VAL A 134 39.56 50.82 -22.59
N ALA A 135 38.25 50.99 -22.41
CA ALA A 135 37.45 51.98 -23.10
C ALA A 135 37.39 53.25 -22.23
N GLU A 136 38.30 54.17 -22.51
CA GLU A 136 38.38 55.46 -21.85
C GLU A 136 37.17 56.33 -22.22
N GLN A 137 36.29 56.62 -21.26
CA GLN A 137 35.02 57.34 -21.51
C GLN A 137 35.09 58.83 -21.11
N GLY A 138 36.29 59.38 -20.96
CA GLY A 138 36.52 60.80 -20.68
C GLY A 138 36.41 61.12 -19.18
N SER A 139 35.29 61.71 -18.74
CA SER A 139 35.07 62.01 -17.31
C SER A 139 34.37 60.88 -16.55
N ASP A 140 33.79 59.94 -17.28
CA ASP A 140 33.16 58.75 -16.73
C ASP A 140 34.23 57.68 -16.46
N SER A 141 33.92 56.72 -15.58
CA SER A 141 34.84 55.63 -15.27
C SER A 141 34.92 54.62 -16.43
N ASP A 142 36.11 54.07 -16.65
CA ASP A 142 36.41 53.35 -17.88
C ASP A 142 35.79 51.95 -17.91
N GLY A 143 35.23 51.58 -19.06
CA GLY A 143 34.83 50.20 -19.29
C GLY A 143 36.08 49.36 -19.54
N THR A 144 36.26 48.25 -18.85
CA THR A 144 37.45 47.40 -19.00
C THR A 144 37.05 45.98 -19.36
N LEU A 145 37.59 45.47 -20.47
CA LEU A 145 37.67 44.03 -20.75
C LEU A 145 39.04 43.54 -20.29
N ARG A 146 39.06 42.60 -19.34
CA ARG A 146 40.27 42.08 -18.73
C ARG A 146 40.35 40.57 -18.88
N TYR A 147 41.54 40.06 -19.19
CA TYR A 147 41.87 38.67 -18.90
C TYR A 147 42.49 38.59 -17.51
N ASN A 148 41.76 38.00 -16.56
CA ASN A 148 42.23 37.83 -15.19
C ASN A 148 43.13 36.60 -15.13
N SER A 149 44.42 36.84 -14.95
CA SER A 149 45.45 35.81 -14.93
C SER A 149 45.35 34.88 -13.72
N THR A 150 44.71 35.33 -12.64
CA THR A 150 44.50 34.54 -11.41
C THR A 150 43.34 33.57 -11.58
N THR A 151 42.22 34.02 -12.15
CA THR A 151 41.03 33.18 -12.37
C THR A 151 41.10 32.44 -13.72
N ASN A 152 42.01 32.83 -14.61
CA ASN A 152 42.14 32.29 -15.97
C ASN A 152 40.82 32.44 -16.76
N ARG A 153 40.14 33.58 -16.59
CA ARG A 153 38.84 33.92 -17.20
C ARG A 153 38.88 35.32 -17.80
N TRP A 154 38.01 35.56 -18.78
CA TRP A 154 37.72 36.91 -19.26
C TRP A 154 36.64 37.55 -18.40
N GLU A 155 36.85 38.78 -17.97
CA GLU A 155 35.96 39.56 -17.13
C GLU A 155 35.71 40.94 -17.76
N VAL A 156 34.54 41.51 -17.50
CA VAL A 156 34.17 42.86 -17.91
C VAL A 156 33.77 43.70 -16.71
N SER A 157 34.13 44.97 -16.76
CA SER A 157 33.58 46.03 -15.90
C SER A 157 33.06 47.13 -16.81
N ASN A 158 31.83 47.60 -16.59
CA ASN A 158 31.20 48.61 -17.43
C ASN A 158 31.49 50.05 -16.98
N ASP A 159 31.93 50.24 -15.74
CA ASP A 159 32.10 51.53 -15.08
C ASP A 159 33.37 51.61 -14.22
N GLY A 160 34.38 50.78 -14.51
CA GLY A 160 35.59 50.66 -13.69
C GLY A 160 35.37 50.06 -12.29
N GLY A 161 34.13 49.67 -11.98
CA GLY A 161 33.74 48.98 -10.75
C GLY A 161 34.00 47.48 -10.81
N THR A 162 33.09 46.71 -10.22
CA THR A 162 33.27 45.26 -10.02
C THR A 162 33.34 44.52 -11.35
N PHE A 163 34.32 43.64 -11.48
CA PHE A 163 34.47 42.78 -12.64
C PHE A 163 33.49 41.60 -12.56
N ILE A 164 32.80 41.34 -13.67
CA ILE A 164 31.90 40.20 -13.86
C ILE A 164 32.49 39.32 -14.95
N GLU A 165 32.55 38.02 -14.74
CA GLU A 165 33.00 37.08 -15.76
C GLU A 165 32.10 37.18 -17.00
N ILE A 166 32.70 37.24 -18.19
CA ILE A 166 31.94 37.07 -19.43
C ILE A 166 31.53 35.61 -19.47
N ALA A 167 30.25 35.34 -19.20
CA ALA A 167 29.70 33.99 -19.10
C ALA A 167 30.20 33.09 -20.24
N THR A 168 31.12 32.17 -19.90
CA THR A 168 31.46 31.06 -20.78
C THR A 168 30.32 30.07 -20.59
N GLY A 169 29.47 29.89 -21.60
CA GLY A 169 28.17 29.20 -21.51
C GLY A 169 28.17 27.74 -21.04
N THR A 170 28.59 27.51 -19.80
CA THR A 170 28.56 26.24 -19.08
C THR A 170 27.95 26.43 -17.70
N GLY A 171 27.03 27.39 -17.55
CA GLY A 171 26.12 27.37 -16.40
C GLY A 171 25.29 26.10 -16.52
N ASP A 172 25.73 25.03 -15.86
CA ASP A 172 24.92 23.85 -15.71
C ASP A 172 23.82 24.13 -14.67
N LEU A 173 22.99 23.12 -14.43
CA LEU A 173 21.90 23.27 -13.47
C LEU A 173 22.41 23.51 -12.04
N ASP A 174 23.64 23.08 -11.73
CA ASP A 174 24.25 23.28 -10.43
C ASP A 174 24.61 24.77 -10.24
N ASP A 175 25.19 25.42 -11.26
CA ASP A 175 25.44 26.87 -11.23
C ASP A 175 24.15 27.68 -11.07
N ALA A 176 23.07 27.28 -11.75
CA ALA A 176 21.77 27.96 -11.64
C ALA A 176 21.14 27.77 -10.25
N TYR A 177 21.22 26.55 -9.70
CA TYR A 177 20.72 26.22 -8.36
C TYR A 177 21.55 26.90 -7.27
N ASP A 178 22.88 26.92 -7.41
CA ASP A 178 23.75 27.38 -6.35
C ASP A 178 23.73 28.89 -6.15
N ASN A 179 23.51 29.63 -7.24
CA ASN A 179 23.38 31.07 -7.24
C ASN A 179 21.97 31.57 -6.85
N ASP A 180 20.96 30.69 -6.81
CA ASP A 180 19.64 31.02 -6.30
C ASP A 180 19.63 30.99 -4.75
N VAL A 181 19.23 32.09 -4.12
CA VAL A 181 19.26 32.24 -2.66
C VAL A 181 18.31 31.27 -1.96
N ASP A 182 17.18 30.97 -2.60
CA ASP A 182 16.17 30.06 -2.07
C ASP A 182 16.46 28.61 -2.47
N LYS A 183 17.53 28.39 -3.26
CA LYS A 183 17.90 27.10 -3.83
C LYS A 183 16.72 26.49 -4.59
N ILE A 184 16.05 27.32 -5.39
CA ILE A 184 14.91 26.93 -6.22
C ILE A 184 15.34 26.97 -7.68
N LEU A 185 15.19 25.84 -8.38
CA LEU A 185 15.29 25.82 -9.82
C LEU A 185 13.95 26.22 -10.44
N ASN A 186 13.81 27.49 -10.81
CA ASN A 186 12.61 27.99 -11.47
C ASN A 186 12.50 27.43 -12.89
N VAL A 187 11.45 26.65 -13.16
CA VAL A 187 11.11 26.19 -14.52
C VAL A 187 10.02 27.10 -15.09
N ASP A 188 10.44 28.21 -15.72
CA ASP A 188 9.53 29.18 -16.36
C ASP A 188 9.15 28.81 -17.81
N ASN A 189 9.18 27.51 -18.12
CA ASN A 189 8.74 27.02 -19.42
C ASN A 189 7.24 26.67 -19.32
N ALA A 190 6.42 27.26 -20.18
CA ALA A 190 5.00 26.94 -20.28
C ALA A 190 4.72 25.44 -20.56
N SER A 191 5.71 24.71 -21.06
CA SER A 191 5.63 23.25 -21.30
C SER A 191 5.98 22.40 -20.07
N GLY A 192 6.38 23.01 -18.95
CA GLY A 192 6.75 22.32 -17.71
C GLY A 192 8.15 21.69 -17.72
N LEU A 193 8.40 20.86 -16.71
CA LEU A 193 9.60 20.01 -16.58
C LEU A 193 9.23 18.57 -16.91
N GLU A 194 9.93 17.97 -17.87
CA GLU A 194 9.75 16.57 -18.27
C GLU A 194 10.99 15.75 -17.92
N LEU A 195 10.81 14.63 -17.22
CA LEU A 195 11.86 13.65 -16.92
C LEU A 195 11.61 12.39 -17.76
N GLU A 196 12.09 12.39 -19.00
CA GLU A 196 11.92 11.27 -19.96
C GLU A 196 13.09 10.28 -19.88
N SER A 197 12.79 8.98 -19.82
CA SER A 197 13.79 7.89 -19.89
C SER A 197 13.52 6.99 -21.07
N THR A 198 14.31 7.16 -22.13
CA THR A 198 14.23 6.33 -23.35
C THR A 198 14.86 4.94 -23.22
N VAL A 199 15.36 4.58 -22.03
CA VAL A 199 16.03 3.32 -21.73
C VAL A 199 15.35 2.59 -20.57
N THR A 200 15.52 1.26 -20.53
CA THR A 200 15.02 0.42 -19.43
C THR A 200 15.80 0.73 -18.15
N GLY A 201 15.11 1.17 -17.10
CA GLY A 201 15.69 1.56 -15.82
C GLY A 201 14.71 2.37 -14.98
N ASN A 202 15.09 2.66 -13.73
CA ASN A 202 14.31 3.54 -12.87
C ASN A 202 14.80 4.98 -13.05
N VAL A 203 13.87 5.93 -13.12
CA VAL A 203 14.18 7.33 -12.83
C VAL A 203 14.24 7.46 -11.32
N ILE A 204 15.43 7.71 -10.79
CA ILE A 204 15.66 7.82 -9.35
C ILE A 204 15.69 9.31 -8.99
N ILE A 205 14.78 9.72 -8.12
CA ILE A 205 14.84 11.03 -7.44
C ILE A 205 15.47 10.75 -6.07
N ASP A 206 16.75 11.07 -5.94
CA ASP A 206 17.53 10.84 -4.73
C ASP A 206 17.52 12.09 -3.85
N LEU A 207 16.78 12.04 -2.74
CA LEU A 207 16.78 13.08 -1.74
C LEU A 207 17.97 12.88 -0.79
N GLN A 208 19.08 13.55 -1.08
CA GLN A 208 20.30 13.49 -0.27
C GLN A 208 20.18 14.20 1.11
N ASN A 209 19.02 14.78 1.43
CA ASN A 209 18.74 15.49 2.67
C ASN A 209 17.71 14.73 3.54
N THR A 210 17.45 15.24 4.75
CA THR A 210 16.46 14.66 5.69
C THR A 210 15.03 15.21 5.47
N GLY A 211 14.76 15.81 4.32
CA GLY A 211 13.45 16.36 3.98
C GLY A 211 12.63 15.36 3.17
N ASP A 212 11.32 15.56 3.15
CA ASP A 212 10.39 14.73 2.38
C ASP A 212 10.34 15.14 0.89
N PHE A 213 9.94 14.21 0.01
CA PHE A 213 9.57 14.58 -1.35
C PHE A 213 8.11 15.05 -1.35
N VAL A 214 7.90 16.36 -1.50
CA VAL A 214 6.58 16.98 -1.45
C VAL A 214 6.15 17.43 -2.84
N VAL A 215 5.02 16.91 -3.31
CA VAL A 215 4.36 17.37 -4.54
C VAL A 215 3.33 18.41 -4.13
N GLN A 216 3.44 19.64 -4.66
CA GLN A 216 2.56 20.75 -4.33
C GLN A 216 1.93 21.38 -5.57
N ASP A 217 0.76 21.98 -5.39
CA ASP A 217 0.12 22.90 -6.33
C ASP A 217 -0.12 24.25 -5.64
N ALA A 218 0.46 25.33 -6.16
CA ALA A 218 0.34 26.68 -5.61
C ALA A 218 0.61 26.80 -4.09
N GLY A 219 1.54 26.00 -3.55
CA GLY A 219 1.89 25.97 -2.13
C GLY A 219 1.02 25.05 -1.26
N VAL A 220 0.07 24.32 -1.85
CA VAL A 220 -0.73 23.29 -1.19
C VAL A 220 -0.15 21.92 -1.50
N THR A 221 0.10 21.09 -0.49
CA THR A 221 0.62 19.74 -0.67
C THR A 221 -0.45 18.80 -1.21
N PHE A 222 -0.17 18.17 -2.36
CA PHE A 222 -0.98 17.11 -2.95
C PHE A 222 -0.58 15.72 -2.44
N GLY A 223 0.72 15.49 -2.29
CA GLY A 223 1.23 14.24 -1.74
C GLY A 223 2.67 14.37 -1.25
N THR A 224 3.00 13.55 -0.25
CA THR A 224 4.30 13.52 0.40
C THR A 224 4.81 12.08 0.42
N PHE A 225 6.02 11.88 -0.06
CA PHE A 225 6.79 10.66 0.20
C PHE A 225 7.74 10.98 1.35
N THR A 226 7.45 10.42 2.52
CA THR A 226 8.21 10.71 3.73
C THR A 226 9.51 9.92 3.75
N ASP A 227 10.50 10.44 4.48
CA ASP A 227 11.74 9.71 4.78
C ASP A 227 11.50 8.41 5.61
N THR A 228 10.34 8.29 6.26
CA THR A 228 9.89 7.09 6.97
C THR A 228 9.30 5.99 6.07
N GLY A 229 9.22 6.22 4.75
CA GLY A 229 8.71 5.26 3.78
C GLY A 229 7.19 5.26 3.66
N GLU A 230 6.52 6.30 4.17
CA GLU A 230 5.08 6.47 4.02
C GLU A 230 4.78 7.26 2.75
N PHE A 231 3.69 6.88 2.09
CA PHE A 231 3.08 7.71 1.06
C PHE A 231 1.79 8.32 1.61
N GLN A 232 1.80 9.64 1.75
CA GLN A 232 0.66 10.42 2.21
C GLN A 232 0.05 11.17 1.03
N VAL A 233 -1.23 10.95 0.76
CA VAL A 233 -2.00 11.72 -0.23
C VAL A 233 -3.11 12.41 0.53
N ASP A 234 -2.98 13.73 0.70
CA ASP A 234 -3.85 14.53 1.56
C ASP A 234 -4.03 13.87 2.95
N ASN A 235 -5.23 13.41 3.29
CA ASN A 235 -5.54 12.82 4.59
C ASN A 235 -5.48 11.28 4.60
N LEU A 236 -4.99 10.65 3.53
CA LEU A 236 -4.82 9.19 3.44
C LEU A 236 -3.35 8.82 3.60
N GLN A 237 -3.08 7.88 4.50
CA GLN A 237 -1.74 7.32 4.74
C GLN A 237 -1.74 5.84 4.36
N MET A 238 -0.73 5.46 3.58
CA MET A 238 -0.43 4.07 3.25
C MET A 238 0.87 3.67 3.94
N ASP A 239 0.78 2.77 4.91
CA ASP A 239 1.93 2.23 5.66
C ASP A 239 1.89 0.69 5.63
N ALA A 240 2.79 0.11 4.84
CA ALA A 240 2.89 -1.33 4.59
C ALA A 240 1.55 -1.99 4.20
N ASN A 241 0.85 -2.60 5.17
CA ASN A 241 -0.43 -3.30 4.98
C ASN A 241 -1.62 -2.54 5.58
N VAL A 242 -1.41 -1.28 5.96
CA VAL A 242 -2.41 -0.41 6.59
C VAL A 242 -2.73 0.73 5.64
N ILE A 243 -4.03 0.96 5.44
CA ILE A 243 -4.57 2.16 4.82
C ILE A 243 -5.35 2.88 5.92
N SER A 244 -4.96 4.11 6.27
CA SER A 244 -5.50 4.89 7.38
C SER A 244 -5.83 6.32 6.95
N SER A 245 -6.78 6.96 7.65
CA SER A 245 -6.91 8.42 7.57
C SER A 245 -6.10 9.10 8.68
N THR A 246 -5.49 10.25 8.40
CA THR A 246 -4.63 10.99 9.34
C THR A 246 -5.38 12.01 10.19
N ASN A 247 -6.62 12.35 9.84
CA ASN A 247 -7.43 13.30 10.61
C ASN A 247 -8.27 12.59 11.71
N LEU A 248 -8.59 13.32 12.77
CA LEU A 248 -9.33 12.77 13.90
C LEU A 248 -10.75 12.37 13.47
N ASN A 249 -11.09 11.08 13.62
CA ASN A 249 -12.35 10.48 13.15
C ASN A 249 -12.54 10.51 11.62
N GLY A 250 -11.44 10.48 10.86
CA GLY A 250 -11.48 10.34 9.41
C GLY A 250 -12.00 9.00 8.96
N ASN A 251 -13.11 9.03 8.21
CA ASN A 251 -13.59 7.83 7.53
C ASN A 251 -12.77 7.58 6.27
N ILE A 252 -12.49 6.31 5.98
CA ILE A 252 -11.99 5.89 4.67
C ILE A 252 -13.21 5.39 3.88
N SER A 253 -13.58 6.12 2.84
CA SER A 253 -14.66 5.74 1.95
C SER A 253 -14.10 4.99 0.73
N LEU A 254 -14.62 3.79 0.47
CA LEU A 254 -14.33 3.01 -0.73
C LEU A 254 -15.63 2.94 -1.54
N SER A 255 -15.78 3.85 -2.51
CA SER A 255 -16.96 3.95 -3.35
C SER A 255 -16.56 3.81 -4.82
N PRO A 256 -17.04 2.78 -5.54
CA PRO A 256 -16.90 2.73 -6.98
C PRO A 256 -17.87 3.72 -7.64
N ASP A 257 -17.51 4.27 -8.79
CA ASP A 257 -18.44 5.03 -9.61
C ASP A 257 -19.40 4.10 -10.36
N GLY A 258 -20.68 4.47 -10.42
CA GLY A 258 -21.71 3.72 -11.12
C GLY A 258 -21.97 2.34 -10.50
N ASN A 259 -21.94 1.27 -11.31
CA ASN A 259 -22.29 -0.10 -10.89
C ASN A 259 -21.07 -0.91 -10.44
N GLY A 260 -19.95 -0.27 -10.10
CA GLY A 260 -18.77 -1.01 -9.63
C GLY A 260 -18.99 -1.64 -8.25
N VAL A 261 -18.07 -2.52 -7.85
CA VAL A 261 -18.14 -3.27 -6.58
C VAL A 261 -16.82 -3.14 -5.84
N VAL A 262 -16.87 -3.00 -4.51
CA VAL A 262 -15.69 -3.17 -3.64
C VAL A 262 -15.49 -4.65 -3.38
N ASN A 263 -14.48 -5.25 -4.01
CA ASN A 263 -14.17 -6.67 -3.85
C ASN A 263 -12.93 -6.88 -2.97
N LEU A 264 -13.11 -7.51 -1.81
CA LEU A 264 -12.03 -7.77 -0.85
C LEU A 264 -11.30 -9.11 -1.06
N ASN A 265 -11.77 -10.01 -1.95
CA ASN A 265 -11.19 -11.30 -2.40
C ASN A 265 -10.65 -12.30 -1.34
N ALA A 266 -10.46 -11.88 -0.11
CA ALA A 266 -9.92 -12.61 1.02
C ALA A 266 -10.85 -12.43 2.22
N ASN A 267 -10.55 -13.16 3.30
CA ASN A 267 -11.33 -13.07 4.53
C ASN A 267 -11.29 -11.65 5.10
N THR A 268 -12.46 -11.09 5.37
CA THR A 268 -12.61 -9.75 5.96
C THR A 268 -12.87 -9.86 7.45
N ASN A 269 -12.05 -9.19 8.26
CA ASN A 269 -12.25 -9.09 9.70
C ASN A 269 -12.80 -7.70 10.06
N ILE A 270 -13.92 -7.63 10.78
CA ILE A 270 -14.53 -6.38 11.23
C ILE A 270 -14.49 -6.37 12.76
N ALA A 271 -13.62 -5.53 13.33
CA ALA A 271 -13.43 -5.43 14.77
C ALA A 271 -14.44 -4.48 15.47
N GLY A 272 -15.27 -3.77 14.69
CA GLY A 272 -16.31 -2.89 15.21
C GLY A 272 -17.52 -3.66 15.77
N ASN A 273 -18.37 -2.98 16.53
CA ASN A 273 -19.56 -3.58 17.15
C ASN A 273 -20.73 -3.76 16.18
N THR A 274 -20.72 -3.04 15.05
CA THR A 274 -21.85 -2.95 14.13
C THR A 274 -21.36 -3.06 12.69
N VAL A 275 -22.05 -3.87 11.90
CA VAL A 275 -21.97 -3.87 10.43
C VAL A 275 -23.28 -3.26 9.93
N ILE A 276 -23.19 -2.20 9.14
CA ILE A 276 -24.35 -1.55 8.50
C ILE A 276 -24.30 -1.91 7.02
N LEU A 277 -25.38 -2.48 6.50
CA LEU A 277 -25.59 -2.76 5.08
C LEU A 277 -26.73 -1.85 4.59
N ASP A 278 -26.66 -1.36 3.34
CA ASP A 278 -27.64 -0.41 2.75
C ASP A 278 -27.88 0.83 3.64
N SER A 279 -26.80 1.54 3.99
CA SER A 279 -26.88 2.68 4.92
C SER A 279 -27.67 3.88 4.38
N ASP A 280 -27.80 3.98 3.07
CA ASP A 280 -28.57 5.01 2.38
C ASP A 280 -30.05 4.64 2.24
N ASN A 281 -30.44 3.42 2.65
CA ASN A 281 -31.80 2.90 2.57
C ASN A 281 -32.38 3.03 1.16
N SER A 282 -31.51 2.90 0.15
CA SER A 282 -31.87 3.14 -1.25
C SER A 282 -31.68 1.83 -2.02
N GLY A 283 -32.72 1.01 -2.03
CA GLY A 283 -32.59 -0.34 -2.57
C GLY A 283 -33.74 -1.26 -2.16
N GLY A 284 -33.66 -2.49 -2.65
CA GLY A 284 -34.53 -3.60 -2.26
C GLY A 284 -33.90 -4.46 -1.17
N ASP A 285 -34.22 -5.74 -1.19
CA ASP A 285 -33.79 -6.71 -0.19
C ASP A 285 -32.26 -6.91 -0.16
N ILE A 286 -31.69 -7.04 1.06
CA ILE A 286 -30.27 -7.25 1.28
C ILE A 286 -30.04 -8.72 1.62
N ALA A 287 -29.10 -9.38 0.92
CA ALA A 287 -28.74 -10.77 1.18
C ALA A 287 -27.30 -10.89 1.71
N LEU A 288 -27.14 -11.57 2.84
CA LEU A 288 -25.87 -12.12 3.28
C LEU A 288 -25.67 -13.48 2.64
N GLN A 289 -24.83 -13.55 1.60
CA GLN A 289 -24.63 -14.78 0.83
C GLN A 289 -23.38 -15.56 1.28
N PHE A 290 -23.54 -16.87 1.46
CA PHE A 290 -22.49 -17.79 1.84
C PHE A 290 -21.91 -18.51 0.62
N GLY A 291 -20.97 -17.83 -0.03
CA GLY A 291 -20.25 -18.32 -1.21
C GLY A 291 -21.11 -18.36 -2.47
N THR A 292 -20.45 -18.32 -3.63
CA THR A 292 -21.16 -18.24 -4.93
C THR A 292 -21.60 -19.60 -5.47
N ALA A 293 -20.95 -20.69 -5.04
CA ALA A 293 -21.25 -22.04 -5.52
C ALA A 293 -22.44 -22.68 -4.81
N LEU A 294 -22.56 -22.46 -3.48
CA LEU A 294 -23.72 -22.88 -2.70
C LEU A 294 -24.83 -21.84 -2.84
N GLY A 295 -24.48 -20.57 -2.67
CA GLY A 295 -25.39 -19.47 -2.91
C GLY A 295 -26.42 -19.25 -1.82
N GLU A 296 -26.28 -19.89 -0.65
CA GLU A 296 -27.19 -19.77 0.48
C GLU A 296 -27.19 -18.36 1.07
N THR A 297 -28.35 -17.90 1.56
CA THR A 297 -28.56 -16.52 1.99
C THR A 297 -29.35 -16.39 3.28
N ILE A 298 -29.03 -15.35 4.05
CA ILE A 298 -29.99 -14.68 4.94
C ILE A 298 -30.41 -13.39 4.25
N THR A 299 -31.68 -13.27 3.90
CA THR A 299 -32.20 -12.14 3.13
C THR A 299 -33.21 -11.36 3.95
N TRP A 300 -33.09 -10.04 3.97
CA TRP A 300 -34.15 -9.17 4.50
C TRP A 300 -35.26 -9.02 3.46
N ASP A 301 -36.44 -9.59 3.70
CA ASP A 301 -37.63 -9.35 2.88
C ASP A 301 -38.30 -8.07 3.39
N SER A 302 -38.12 -6.99 2.62
CA SER A 302 -38.70 -5.68 2.93
C SER A 302 -40.23 -5.63 2.78
N VAL A 303 -40.83 -6.53 2.00
CA VAL A 303 -42.28 -6.61 1.79
C VAL A 303 -42.96 -7.22 3.01
N ASN A 304 -42.42 -8.33 3.52
CA ASN A 304 -42.97 -9.03 4.69
C ASN A 304 -42.38 -8.55 6.01
N SER A 305 -41.32 -7.72 5.98
CA SER A 305 -40.58 -7.24 7.14
C SER A 305 -39.98 -8.37 7.99
N GLU A 306 -39.38 -9.36 7.32
CA GLU A 306 -38.81 -10.54 7.95
C GLU A 306 -37.45 -10.92 7.38
N PHE A 307 -36.76 -11.84 8.06
CA PHE A 307 -35.54 -12.46 7.53
C PHE A 307 -35.89 -13.84 6.98
N ASP A 308 -35.60 -14.02 5.70
CA ASP A 308 -35.71 -15.31 5.02
C ASP A 308 -34.38 -16.05 5.05
N LEU A 309 -34.46 -17.33 5.38
CA LEU A 309 -33.34 -18.27 5.32
C LEU A 309 -33.54 -19.15 4.08
N SER A 310 -32.50 -19.31 3.27
CA SER A 310 -32.58 -20.20 2.09
C SER A 310 -32.48 -21.70 2.44
N ASP A 311 -32.04 -22.03 3.65
CA ASP A 311 -31.89 -23.40 4.17
C ASP A 311 -32.17 -23.45 5.68
N ASP A 312 -32.15 -24.65 6.26
CA ASP A 312 -32.42 -24.92 7.68
C ASP A 312 -31.44 -24.20 8.62
N LEU A 313 -31.94 -23.69 9.76
CA LEU A 313 -31.13 -23.13 10.84
C LEU A 313 -30.78 -24.19 11.90
N ASP A 314 -29.54 -24.68 11.89
CA ASP A 314 -29.01 -25.50 12.99
C ASP A 314 -28.47 -24.64 14.14
N ILE A 315 -29.08 -24.74 15.31
CA ILE A 315 -28.62 -24.06 16.55
C ILE A 315 -27.76 -24.98 17.45
N GLY A 316 -27.50 -26.22 17.03
CA GLY A 316 -26.83 -27.25 17.80
C GLY A 316 -27.52 -27.54 19.13
N GLN A 317 -26.77 -27.59 20.22
CA GLN A 317 -27.31 -27.77 21.58
C GLN A 317 -27.68 -26.43 22.27
N ASN A 318 -27.75 -25.33 21.52
CA ASN A 318 -28.16 -24.04 22.07
C ASN A 318 -29.68 -23.92 22.19
N GLN A 319 -30.17 -22.82 22.76
CA GLN A 319 -31.58 -22.62 23.06
C GLN A 319 -32.10 -21.33 22.43
N LEU A 320 -33.34 -21.38 21.90
CA LEU A 320 -34.13 -20.20 21.61
C LEU A 320 -34.69 -19.66 22.93
N LYS A 321 -34.29 -18.44 23.33
CA LYS A 321 -34.76 -17.78 24.56
C LYS A 321 -35.77 -16.70 24.24
N ASN A 322 -36.85 -16.62 25.03
CA ASN A 322 -37.94 -15.66 24.83
C ASN A 322 -38.53 -15.68 23.41
N VAL A 323 -38.53 -16.86 22.77
CA VAL A 323 -39.11 -17.00 21.44
C VAL A 323 -40.62 -16.81 21.52
N ALA A 324 -41.13 -15.91 20.68
CA ALA A 324 -42.52 -15.92 20.27
C ALA A 324 -42.60 -16.77 19.00
N ILE A 325 -43.41 -17.83 19.03
CA ILE A 325 -43.72 -18.63 17.84
C ILE A 325 -44.82 -17.93 17.02
N ASP A 326 -45.07 -18.43 15.82
CA ASP A 326 -46.04 -17.84 14.89
C ASP A 326 -47.45 -17.80 15.51
N ASN A 327 -48.06 -16.61 15.52
CA ASN A 327 -49.35 -16.34 16.17
C ASN A 327 -50.44 -16.24 15.12
N LEU A 328 -51.19 -17.33 14.92
CA LEU A 328 -52.19 -17.41 13.87
C LEU A 328 -53.59 -17.65 14.43
N ALA A 329 -54.61 -17.01 13.85
CA ALA A 329 -56.00 -17.29 14.20
C ALA A 329 -56.53 -18.59 13.58
N VAL A 330 -55.91 -19.02 12.48
CA VAL A 330 -56.26 -20.21 11.69
C VAL A 330 -55.00 -20.99 11.42
N ALA A 331 -55.10 -22.32 11.41
CA ALA A 331 -53.97 -23.19 11.11
C ALA A 331 -53.40 -22.93 9.71
N PRO A 332 -52.06 -23.00 9.52
CA PRO A 332 -51.43 -22.99 8.21
C PRO A 332 -52.04 -24.06 7.28
N VAL A 333 -52.25 -23.70 6.01
CA VAL A 333 -52.91 -24.55 5.00
C VAL A 333 -51.95 -25.51 4.29
N THR A 334 -50.65 -25.26 4.35
CA THR A 334 -49.59 -26.10 3.78
C THR A 334 -48.47 -26.34 4.82
N PRO A 335 -48.78 -27.04 5.92
CA PRO A 335 -47.82 -27.20 7.00
C PRO A 335 -46.74 -28.24 6.70
N VAL A 336 -45.58 -28.04 7.31
CA VAL A 336 -44.47 -29.01 7.31
C VAL A 336 -44.41 -29.77 8.63
N ILE A 337 -43.95 -31.02 8.62
CA ILE A 337 -43.85 -31.86 9.84
C ILE A 337 -43.02 -31.14 10.89
N GLY A 338 -43.54 -31.05 12.11
CA GLY A 338 -42.90 -30.37 13.22
C GLY A 338 -43.11 -28.86 13.25
N GLN A 339 -43.82 -28.26 12.28
CA GLN A 339 -44.21 -26.84 12.36
C GLN A 339 -45.04 -26.61 13.62
N ILE A 340 -44.78 -25.50 14.32
CA ILE A 340 -45.46 -25.12 15.56
C ILE A 340 -46.09 -23.73 15.36
N TYR A 341 -47.32 -23.53 15.82
CA TYR A 341 -47.93 -22.22 15.91
C TYR A 341 -48.79 -22.08 17.16
N TYR A 342 -49.01 -20.85 17.62
CA TYR A 342 -49.94 -20.52 18.68
C TYR A 342 -51.27 -20.05 18.07
N ASN A 343 -52.35 -20.77 18.39
CA ASN A 343 -53.68 -20.38 17.95
C ASN A 343 -54.23 -19.27 18.85
N THR A 344 -54.34 -18.06 18.31
CA THR A 344 -54.78 -16.88 19.07
C THR A 344 -56.27 -16.90 19.44
N VAL A 345 -57.08 -17.74 18.79
CA VAL A 345 -58.52 -17.89 19.09
C VAL A 345 -58.75 -18.90 20.21
N SER A 346 -58.11 -20.06 20.13
CA SER A 346 -58.26 -21.13 21.14
C SER A 346 -57.26 -21.04 22.30
N SER A 347 -56.28 -20.14 22.21
CA SER A 347 -55.20 -19.97 23.19
C SER A 347 -54.39 -21.25 23.46
N LYS A 348 -54.14 -22.03 22.40
CA LYS A 348 -53.46 -23.33 22.43
C LYS A 348 -52.29 -23.36 21.45
N THR A 349 -51.24 -24.09 21.78
CA THR A 349 -50.10 -24.32 20.89
C THR A 349 -50.31 -25.62 20.13
N PHE A 350 -50.13 -25.59 18.82
CA PHE A 350 -50.29 -26.77 17.98
C PHE A 350 -48.99 -27.13 17.28
N ILE A 351 -48.77 -28.43 17.06
CA ILE A 351 -47.68 -28.99 16.25
C ILE A 351 -48.27 -29.85 15.11
N TRP A 352 -47.69 -29.76 13.92
CA TRP A 352 -48.11 -30.59 12.79
C TRP A 352 -47.39 -31.94 12.82
N ASN A 353 -48.13 -33.04 12.93
CA ASN A 353 -47.57 -34.40 12.98
C ASN A 353 -47.33 -35.04 11.59
N GLY A 354 -47.67 -34.33 10.50
CA GLY A 354 -47.65 -34.84 9.12
C GLY A 354 -49.02 -35.15 8.54
N THR A 355 -50.06 -35.27 9.37
CA THR A 355 -51.43 -35.59 8.96
C THR A 355 -52.48 -34.68 9.59
N ALA A 356 -52.25 -34.19 10.81
CA ALA A 356 -53.13 -33.29 11.53
C ALA A 356 -52.35 -32.35 12.47
N TRP A 357 -52.99 -31.25 12.85
CA TRP A 357 -52.51 -30.35 13.90
C TRP A 357 -52.92 -30.92 15.27
N GLU A 358 -51.93 -31.19 16.13
CA GLU A 358 -52.14 -31.71 17.49
C GLU A 358 -51.80 -30.64 18.53
N ASP A 359 -52.57 -30.58 19.61
CA ASP A 359 -52.30 -29.67 20.73
C ASP A 359 -51.08 -30.16 21.52
N VAL A 360 -50.04 -29.32 21.63
CA VAL A 360 -48.77 -29.64 22.30
C VAL A 360 -48.96 -29.84 23.81
N ILE A 361 -50.02 -29.26 24.39
CA ILE A 361 -50.39 -29.40 25.80
C ILE A 361 -51.70 -30.19 25.93
N ALA A 362 -52.01 -31.08 24.98
CA ALA A 362 -52.95 -32.14 25.30
C ALA A 362 -52.38 -32.87 26.53
N GLU A 363 -53.00 -32.62 27.70
CA GLU A 363 -52.65 -33.22 28.98
C GLU A 363 -52.26 -34.69 28.76
N PRO A 364 -51.15 -35.19 29.36
CA PRO A 364 -51.07 -36.63 29.52
C PRO A 364 -52.36 -37.02 30.23
N HIS A 365 -52.97 -38.12 29.80
CA HIS A 365 -54.02 -38.84 30.50
C HIS A 365 -53.71 -38.88 32.01
N ALA A 366 -54.13 -37.86 32.76
CA ALA A 366 -53.76 -37.67 34.16
C ALA A 366 -54.82 -36.82 34.89
N ALA A 367 -55.55 -35.97 34.17
CA ALA A 367 -56.72 -35.28 34.71
C ALA A 367 -57.99 -36.16 34.80
N SER A 368 -57.98 -37.41 34.30
CA SER A 368 -59.11 -38.35 34.44
C SER A 368 -58.84 -39.58 35.33
N HIS A 369 -57.67 -39.70 35.97
CA HIS A 369 -57.36 -40.87 36.80
C HIS A 369 -57.53 -40.56 38.29
N THR A 370 -58.79 -40.42 38.72
CA THR A 370 -59.15 -40.36 40.14
C THR A 370 -59.35 -41.75 40.76
N ASP A 371 -59.19 -42.84 40.01
CA ASP A 371 -59.42 -44.21 40.51
C ASP A 371 -58.35 -45.26 40.17
N GLY A 372 -57.23 -44.86 39.54
CA GLY A 372 -56.11 -45.77 39.27
C GLY A 372 -56.42 -46.93 38.31
N THR A 373 -57.48 -46.86 37.51
CA THR A 373 -57.86 -47.95 36.59
C THR A 373 -57.16 -47.93 35.22
N ASP A 374 -56.46 -46.85 34.87
CA ASP A 374 -55.87 -46.68 33.53
C ASP A 374 -54.39 -47.04 33.38
N ASP A 375 -53.65 -47.26 34.49
CA ASP A 375 -52.28 -47.81 34.42
C ASP A 375 -52.25 -49.32 34.07
N ILE A 376 -53.42 -49.96 33.91
CA ILE A 376 -53.58 -51.36 33.50
C ILE A 376 -54.22 -51.47 32.11
N GLN A 377 -54.39 -50.37 31.36
CA GLN A 377 -54.93 -50.43 29.99
C GLN A 377 -53.88 -50.43 28.88
N LEU A 378 -52.65 -50.85 29.20
CA LEU A 378 -51.70 -51.38 28.20
C LEU A 378 -51.09 -52.74 28.58
N ALA A 379 -51.58 -53.39 29.65
CA ALA A 379 -51.21 -54.75 30.06
C ALA A 379 -52.31 -55.79 29.78
N THR A 380 -53.43 -55.40 29.17
CA THR A 380 -54.62 -56.27 29.01
C THR A 380 -54.83 -56.85 27.61
N ASN A 381 -53.90 -56.64 26.68
CA ASN A 381 -53.93 -57.28 25.35
C ASN A 381 -52.94 -58.44 25.14
N LEU A 382 -52.13 -58.83 26.15
CA LEU A 382 -51.19 -59.98 26.03
C LEU A 382 -51.27 -61.04 27.14
N GLN A 383 -52.19 -60.95 28.11
CA GLN A 383 -52.40 -62.01 29.12
C GLN A 383 -53.88 -62.38 29.33
N LYS A 384 -54.63 -62.62 28.24
CA LYS A 384 -55.83 -63.47 28.30
C LYS A 384 -55.47 -64.91 27.97
N GLY A 385 -54.86 -65.57 28.95
CA GLY A 385 -54.69 -67.02 28.97
C GLY A 385 -55.09 -67.55 30.35
N LEU A 386 -56.18 -68.33 30.38
CA LEU A 386 -56.73 -69.13 31.49
C LEU A 386 -57.42 -68.32 32.61
N MET A 387 -58.68 -68.58 32.97
CA MET A 387 -59.32 -69.89 33.09
C MET A 387 -60.64 -70.01 32.30
N SER A 388 -60.74 -71.03 31.45
CA SER A 388 -62.03 -71.49 30.91
C SER A 388 -62.76 -72.32 31.95
N ALA A 389 -64.09 -72.24 31.93
CA ALA A 389 -65.05 -72.81 32.87
C ALA A 389 -65.05 -74.36 32.93
N THR A 390 -63.95 -74.97 33.37
CA THR A 390 -63.79 -76.43 33.42
C THR A 390 -63.19 -76.93 34.74
N HIS A 391 -63.11 -76.11 35.79
CA HIS A 391 -62.57 -76.50 37.10
C HIS A 391 -63.29 -75.88 38.31
N VAL A 392 -64.63 -75.76 38.26
CA VAL A 392 -65.43 -75.50 39.48
C VAL A 392 -66.19 -76.79 39.79
N GLU A 393 -65.52 -77.74 40.42
CA GLU A 393 -66.10 -79.07 40.72
C GLU A 393 -66.71 -79.19 42.13
N THR A 394 -66.59 -78.19 43.01
CA THR A 394 -67.32 -78.17 44.28
C THR A 394 -67.77 -76.75 44.66
N LEU A 395 -68.97 -76.67 45.23
CA LEU A 395 -69.62 -75.43 45.68
C LEU A 395 -69.04 -74.93 47.02
N GLU A 396 -67.73 -75.13 47.25
CA GLU A 396 -66.99 -74.72 48.46
C GLU A 396 -66.06 -73.53 48.19
N ASP A 397 -65.77 -73.19 46.94
CA ASP A 397 -64.92 -72.04 46.58
C ASP A 397 -65.71 -70.73 46.39
N LEU A 398 -66.95 -70.67 46.90
CA LEU A 398 -67.78 -69.46 46.96
C LEU A 398 -68.02 -68.99 48.41
N GLU A 399 -67.10 -69.30 49.33
CA GLU A 399 -67.16 -68.88 50.74
C GLU A 399 -65.93 -68.04 51.13
N ALA A 400 -65.72 -66.92 50.42
CA ALA A 400 -64.77 -65.87 50.84
C ALA A 400 -65.21 -64.45 50.43
N GLN A 401 -66.52 -64.20 50.31
CA GLN A 401 -67.09 -62.84 50.32
C GLN A 401 -68.31 -62.81 51.24
N SER A 402 -68.06 -62.90 52.55
CA SER A 402 -69.07 -62.67 53.57
C SER A 402 -69.15 -61.18 53.93
N ASP A 403 -69.74 -60.38 53.05
CA ASP A 403 -70.42 -59.15 53.47
C ASP A 403 -71.92 -59.49 53.59
N GLU A 404 -72.30 -59.91 54.80
CA GLU A 404 -73.63 -59.81 55.42
C GLU A 404 -74.87 -59.85 54.49
N ILE A 405 -75.25 -61.04 54.00
CA ILE A 405 -76.58 -61.24 53.38
C ILE A 405 -77.62 -61.51 54.48
N ASN A 406 -78.45 -60.51 54.75
CA ASN A 406 -79.55 -60.54 55.70
C ASN A 406 -80.72 -61.42 55.16
N LEU A 407 -80.73 -62.70 55.53
CA LEU A 407 -81.60 -63.73 54.95
C LEU A 407 -82.95 -63.90 55.68
N ASN A 408 -83.69 -62.81 55.92
CA ASN A 408 -84.93 -62.84 56.72
C ASN A 408 -86.25 -62.68 55.92
N THR A 409 -86.24 -62.86 54.59
CA THR A 409 -87.46 -62.62 53.78
C THR A 409 -87.73 -63.56 52.60
N VAL A 410 -87.07 -64.72 52.48
CA VAL A 410 -87.40 -65.69 51.42
C VAL A 410 -88.04 -66.95 52.00
N SER A 411 -89.33 -66.84 52.28
CA SER A 411 -90.22 -67.97 52.54
C SER A 411 -90.82 -68.43 51.22
N THR A 412 -90.13 -69.30 50.47
CA THR A 412 -90.74 -70.16 49.44
C THR A 412 -89.83 -71.33 49.06
N LYS A 413 -90.10 -72.48 49.69
CA LYS A 413 -90.21 -73.81 49.04
C LYS A 413 -89.01 -74.26 48.17
N LEU A 414 -87.89 -74.59 48.80
CA LEU A 414 -86.83 -75.38 48.17
C LEU A 414 -87.27 -76.85 48.12
N THR A 415 -87.57 -77.36 46.92
CA THR A 415 -87.90 -78.77 46.69
C THR A 415 -86.57 -79.51 46.50
N LEU A 416 -86.13 -80.24 47.52
CA LEU A 416 -84.96 -81.11 47.44
C LEU A 416 -85.35 -82.39 46.72
N SER A 417 -84.83 -82.60 45.51
CA SER A 417 -84.89 -83.89 44.82
C SER A 417 -83.89 -84.85 45.45
N GLU A 418 -84.37 -86.08 45.65
CA GLU A 418 -83.73 -87.22 46.32
C GLU A 418 -82.26 -87.48 45.92
N ASN A 419 -81.56 -88.12 46.86
CA ASN A 419 -80.16 -88.56 46.83
C ASN A 419 -79.12 -87.48 47.14
N VAL A 420 -78.85 -87.27 48.43
CA VAL A 420 -77.57 -87.59 49.11
C VAL A 420 -77.82 -87.43 50.61
N VAL A 421 -77.85 -88.54 51.35
CA VAL A 421 -77.86 -88.53 52.83
C VAL A 421 -76.43 -88.70 53.30
N SER A 422 -75.82 -87.63 53.79
CA SER A 422 -74.88 -87.64 54.93
C SER A 422 -74.51 -86.21 55.31
N SER A 423 -75.45 -85.44 55.86
CA SER A 423 -75.14 -84.20 56.57
C SER A 423 -75.59 -84.34 58.03
N VAL A 424 -74.60 -84.53 58.90
CA VAL A 424 -74.75 -84.34 60.34
C VAL A 424 -74.69 -82.83 60.56
N ALA A 425 -75.85 -82.18 60.55
CA ALA A 425 -75.98 -80.78 60.91
C ALA A 425 -75.89 -80.64 62.43
N TYR A 426 -74.84 -79.97 62.91
CA TYR A 426 -74.76 -79.48 64.28
C TYR A 426 -75.59 -78.19 64.37
N LEU A 427 -76.78 -78.27 64.96
CA LEU A 427 -77.54 -77.10 65.41
C LEU A 427 -77.17 -76.83 66.87
N THR A 428 -76.23 -75.92 67.11
CA THR A 428 -75.99 -75.33 68.42
C THR A 428 -77.02 -74.24 68.67
N TYR A 429 -77.96 -74.49 69.59
CA TYR A 429 -78.82 -73.47 70.18
C TYR A 429 -78.33 -73.20 71.60
N GLU A 430 -77.68 -72.06 71.82
CA GLU A 430 -77.36 -71.55 73.15
C GLU A 430 -78.45 -70.56 73.59
N ASN A 431 -79.16 -70.88 74.67
CA ASN A 431 -79.67 -69.86 75.57
C ASN A 431 -79.63 -70.42 77.01
N PRO A 432 -79.09 -69.68 77.99
CA PRO A 432 -78.86 -70.19 79.32
C PRO A 432 -80.15 -70.04 80.13
N ASP A 433 -80.71 -71.16 80.61
CA ASP A 433 -81.45 -71.32 81.87
C ASP A 433 -82.41 -72.53 81.76
N ASP A 434 -82.06 -73.59 82.49
CA ASP A 434 -82.88 -74.69 83.01
C ASP A 434 -83.62 -75.70 82.09
N THR A 435 -83.35 -76.98 82.41
CA THR A 435 -84.04 -78.25 82.06
C THR A 435 -83.81 -78.85 80.67
N PHE A 436 -82.87 -79.81 80.62
CA PHE A 436 -82.61 -80.73 79.52
C PHE A 436 -83.77 -81.73 79.33
N PHE A 437 -84.52 -81.60 78.23
CA PHE A 437 -85.29 -82.69 77.63
C PHE A 437 -84.65 -83.05 76.28
N VAL A 438 -83.86 -84.12 76.25
CA VAL A 438 -83.48 -84.79 74.99
C VAL A 438 -84.52 -85.87 74.74
N ALA A 439 -85.44 -85.63 73.80
CA ALA A 439 -86.20 -86.70 73.18
C ALA A 439 -85.26 -87.44 72.21
N ASN A 440 -84.79 -88.60 72.63
CA ASN A 440 -84.07 -89.53 71.78
C ASN A 440 -85.08 -90.14 70.78
N ILE A 441 -85.04 -89.74 69.50
CA ILE A 441 -85.67 -90.53 68.43
C ILE A 441 -84.63 -91.57 68.02
N GLU A 442 -84.60 -92.68 68.75
CA GLU A 442 -83.96 -93.88 68.24
C GLU A 442 -84.86 -94.48 67.15
N ASN A 443 -84.29 -94.60 65.95
CA ASN A 443 -84.64 -95.70 65.07
C ASN A 443 -84.23 -97.01 65.79
N THR A 444 -85.13 -97.57 66.56
CA THR A 444 -85.11 -98.99 66.88
C THR A 444 -86.44 -99.59 66.45
N GLU A 445 -86.40 -100.34 65.35
CA GLU A 445 -87.31 -101.47 65.21
C GLU A 445 -87.13 -102.34 66.45
N TYR A 446 -88.12 -102.38 67.35
CA TYR A 446 -88.41 -103.62 68.07
C TYR A 446 -89.89 -103.71 68.39
N SER A 447 -90.44 -104.86 68.04
CA SER A 447 -91.85 -105.17 68.08
C SER A 447 -92.34 -105.55 69.49
N ILE A 448 -93.64 -105.28 69.72
CA ILE A 448 -94.60 -106.07 70.51
C ILE A 448 -94.84 -105.73 72.01
N ASN A 449 -96.05 -105.18 72.19
CA ASN A 449 -97.14 -105.45 73.16
C ASN A 449 -97.00 -105.17 74.68
N ASN A 450 -97.95 -104.32 75.13
CA ASN A 450 -98.81 -104.39 76.33
C ASN A 450 -98.32 -105.24 77.52
N ASN A 451 -98.04 -104.61 78.67
CA ASN A 451 -99.02 -104.43 79.77
C ASN A 451 -98.33 -103.92 81.06
N THR A 452 -98.93 -102.89 81.69
CA THR A 452 -98.97 -102.56 83.13
C THR A 452 -97.70 -102.45 84.01
N SER A 453 -97.43 -101.21 84.46
CA SER A 453 -96.85 -100.77 85.76
C SER A 453 -97.35 -101.55 87.00
N PRO A 454 -96.85 -101.33 88.27
CA PRO A 454 -95.80 -100.40 88.78
C PRO A 454 -94.82 -100.97 89.85
N GLY A 455 -93.77 -100.19 90.17
CA GLY A 455 -92.95 -100.29 91.39
C GLY A 455 -91.83 -101.32 91.30
N VAL A 456 -90.64 -101.16 91.89
CA VAL A 456 -90.36 -100.87 93.31
C VAL A 456 -88.90 -100.36 93.43
N ALA A 457 -88.57 -99.75 94.57
CA ALA A 457 -87.22 -99.80 95.17
C ALA A 457 -86.60 -101.23 95.04
N LEU A 458 -85.29 -101.48 94.93
CA LEU A 458 -84.15 -101.11 95.77
C LEU A 458 -82.86 -101.44 94.97
N THR A 459 -81.79 -100.65 95.19
CA THR A 459 -80.35 -101.01 95.08
C THR A 459 -79.78 -101.66 93.80
N GLY A 460 -78.77 -100.98 93.21
CA GLY A 460 -77.38 -101.49 93.14
C GLY A 460 -76.85 -102.10 91.83
N GLY A 461 -75.67 -101.61 91.40
CA GLY A 461 -74.60 -102.38 90.72
C GLY A 461 -74.44 -102.13 89.21
N THR A 462 -73.37 -101.47 88.73
CA THR A 462 -72.04 -102.01 88.28
C THR A 462 -72.13 -102.75 86.92
N ASP A 463 -71.28 -102.65 85.91
CA ASP A 463 -69.88 -102.24 85.79
C ASP A 463 -69.45 -102.16 84.30
N ALA A 464 -68.36 -101.43 84.03
CA ALA A 464 -67.27 -101.65 83.05
C ALA A 464 -67.48 -101.91 81.52
N SER A 465 -67.07 -100.91 80.70
CA SER A 465 -65.84 -100.84 79.84
C SER A 465 -65.44 -101.98 78.85
N PRO A 466 -64.44 -101.80 77.93
CA PRO A 466 -64.32 -100.94 76.73
C PRO A 466 -63.69 -101.73 75.50
N VAL A 467 -63.10 -101.06 74.46
CA VAL A 467 -61.83 -101.42 73.71
C VAL A 467 -61.83 -101.30 72.14
N LEU A 468 -60.96 -100.38 71.62
CA LEU A 468 -59.97 -100.40 70.48
C LEU A 468 -60.39 -100.81 69.03
N ASN A 469 -59.74 -100.47 67.89
CA ASN A 469 -58.39 -99.98 67.52
C ASN A 469 -58.30 -99.50 66.02
N TYR A 470 -57.44 -98.50 65.77
CA TYR A 470 -56.51 -98.18 64.63
C TYR A 470 -56.66 -98.74 63.19
N VAL A 471 -56.24 -97.94 62.17
CA VAL A 471 -54.97 -98.08 61.39
C VAL A 471 -54.81 -96.98 60.29
N TYR A 472 -53.58 -96.45 60.19
CA TYR A 472 -52.99 -95.51 59.20
C TYR A 472 -52.59 -96.19 57.88
N VAL A 473 -52.38 -95.44 56.77
CA VAL A 473 -51.17 -95.49 55.88
C VAL A 473 -51.09 -94.22 54.99
N ARG A 474 -49.83 -93.82 54.74
CA ARG A 474 -49.22 -92.64 54.08
C ARG A 474 -48.76 -93.02 52.64
N GLU A 475 -48.56 -92.11 51.68
CA GLU A 475 -47.26 -91.53 51.26
C GLU A 475 -47.40 -90.88 49.85
N SER A 476 -46.83 -89.68 49.61
CA SER A 476 -45.59 -89.36 48.83
C SER A 476 -45.78 -89.37 47.30
N GLY A 477 -45.26 -88.47 46.46
CA GLY A 477 -44.32 -87.36 46.59
C GLY A 477 -43.93 -86.81 45.20
N ALA A 478 -43.50 -85.55 45.18
CA ALA A 478 -42.79 -84.69 44.20
C ALA A 478 -42.19 -85.27 42.89
N THR A 479 -42.10 -84.44 41.83
CA THR A 479 -40.90 -83.65 41.46
C THR A 479 -41.05 -82.90 40.13
N ALA A 480 -40.29 -81.80 40.01
CA ALA A 480 -40.13 -80.95 38.84
C ALA A 480 -38.89 -81.33 38.01
N PHE A 481 -38.95 -81.09 36.70
CA PHE A 481 -37.91 -80.44 35.87
C PHE A 481 -38.56 -79.88 34.60
#